data_AF-A0A1Q7E7I3-F1
#
_entry.id   AF-A0A1Q7E7I3-F1
#
_cell.length_a   1.000
_cell.length_b   1.000
_cell.length_c   1.000
_cell.angle_alpha   90.00
_cell.angle_beta   90.00
_cell.angle_gamma   90.00
#
_symmetry.space_group_name_H-M   'P 1'
#
loop_
_entity.id
_entity.type
_entity.pdbx_description
1 polymer ?
#
loop_
_entity_poly.entity_id
_entity_poly.type
_entity_poly.pdbx_seq_one_letter_code
_entity_poly.pdbx_strand_id
1 'polypeptide(L)'
;MPVTAKLSRKFYETFGDEIANELVEWFNQVDATYRSELRELNELNFARFEAKLEQRIAELRAELATLEGRLLARLGVVEGRFGTLEGRLVRWLFLFWVASLGTSIALIELRH
;
A
#
# COMPACT_ATOMS: atom_id res chain seq x y z
N MET A 1 -16.24 36.00 4.92
CA MET A 1 -16.06 37.45 4.70
C MET A 1 -16.75 37.84 3.41
N PRO A 2 -17.58 38.89 3.41
CA PRO A 2 -18.20 39.40 2.18
C PRO A 2 -17.14 39.95 1.23
N VAL A 3 -17.41 39.90 -0.06
CA VAL A 3 -16.60 40.54 -1.08
C VAL A 3 -16.95 42.02 -1.11
N THR A 4 -15.94 42.89 -0.97
CA THR A 4 -16.11 44.32 -1.17
C THR A 4 -16.17 44.62 -2.68
N ALA A 5 -17.31 44.35 -3.30
CA ALA A 5 -17.55 44.69 -4.70
C ALA A 5 -17.56 46.22 -4.85
N LYS A 6 -16.62 46.77 -5.64
CA LYS A 6 -16.55 48.20 -5.92
C LYS A 6 -17.22 48.50 -7.26
N LEU A 7 -18.40 49.11 -7.22
CA LEU A 7 -19.04 49.66 -8.41
C LEU A 7 -18.48 51.06 -8.73
N SER A 8 -18.50 51.44 -10.00
CA SER A 8 -17.98 52.74 -10.44
C SER A 8 -18.92 53.88 -10.04
N ARG A 9 -18.39 55.08 -9.78
CA ARG A 9 -19.20 56.27 -9.43
C ARG A 9 -20.27 56.59 -10.48
N LYS A 10 -19.94 56.44 -11.77
CA LYS A 10 -20.87 56.62 -12.89
C LYS A 10 -22.06 55.66 -12.82
N PHE A 11 -21.86 54.46 -12.26
CA PHE A 11 -22.93 53.48 -12.09
C PHE A 11 -23.95 53.96 -11.05
N TYR A 12 -23.48 54.44 -9.90
CA TYR A 12 -24.33 55.05 -8.87
C TYR A 12 -25.08 56.28 -9.40
N GLU A 13 -24.40 57.14 -10.18
CA GLU A 13 -25.04 58.32 -10.79
C GLU A 13 -26.12 57.97 -11.82
N THR A 14 -25.97 56.83 -12.51
CA THR A 14 -26.90 56.40 -13.59
C THR A 14 -28.08 55.60 -13.05
N PHE A 15 -27.85 54.72 -12.06
CA PHE A 15 -28.83 53.75 -11.57
C PHE A 15 -29.31 54.03 -10.14
N GLY A 16 -28.69 54.98 -9.43
CA GLY A 16 -28.99 55.29 -8.04
C GLY A 16 -28.32 54.34 -7.04
N ASP A 17 -28.27 54.77 -5.79
CA ASP A 17 -27.63 54.02 -4.70
C ASP A 17 -28.39 52.74 -4.35
N GLU A 18 -29.71 52.73 -4.49
CA GLU A 18 -30.57 51.58 -4.18
C GLU A 18 -30.23 50.38 -5.07
N ILE A 19 -30.30 50.57 -6.39
CA ILE A 19 -29.99 49.52 -7.37
C ILE A 19 -28.52 49.05 -7.25
N ALA A 20 -27.60 49.98 -6.98
CA ALA A 20 -26.20 49.64 -6.81
C ALA A 20 -25.95 48.78 -5.55
N ASN A 21 -26.63 49.08 -4.44
CA ASN A 21 -26.53 48.30 -3.22
C ASN A 21 -27.17 46.92 -3.36
N GLU A 22 -28.34 46.81 -3.99
CA GLU A 22 -28.98 45.52 -4.28
C GLU A 22 -28.07 44.61 -5.10
N LEU A 23 -27.37 45.16 -6.11
CA LEU A 23 -26.43 44.38 -6.93
C LEU A 23 -25.24 43.86 -6.10
N VAL A 24 -24.71 44.68 -5.18
CA VAL A 24 -23.62 44.29 -4.29
C VAL A 24 -24.08 43.23 -3.30
N GLU A 25 -25.30 43.33 -2.76
CA GLU A 25 -25.87 42.31 -1.88
C GLU A 25 -26.09 40.99 -2.61
N TRP A 26 -26.67 41.04 -3.82
CA TRP A 26 -26.84 39.85 -4.65
C TRP A 26 -25.49 39.19 -4.98
N PHE A 27 -24.48 39.97 -5.35
CA PHE A 27 -23.13 39.45 -5.62
C PHE A 27 -22.52 38.78 -4.38
N ASN A 28 -22.70 39.37 -3.20
CA ASN A 28 -22.24 38.78 -1.95
C ASN A 28 -22.96 37.48 -1.60
N GLN A 29 -24.27 37.39 -1.86
CA GLN A 29 -25.02 36.15 -1.69
C GLN A 29 -24.52 35.06 -2.65
N VAL A 30 -24.29 35.40 -3.92
CA VAL A 30 -23.77 34.47 -4.92
C VAL A 30 -22.38 33.97 -4.53
N ASP A 31 -21.44 34.85 -4.15
CA ASP A 31 -20.10 34.44 -3.69
C ASP A 31 -20.15 33.54 -2.45
N ALA A 32 -21.02 33.86 -1.49
CA ALA A 32 -21.19 33.04 -0.29
C ALA A 32 -21.69 31.63 -0.63
N THR A 33 -22.69 31.52 -1.50
CA THR A 33 -23.22 30.23 -1.97
C THR A 33 -22.15 29.43 -2.72
N TYR A 34 -21.46 30.03 -3.69
CA TYR A 34 -20.41 29.33 -4.44
C TYR A 34 -19.25 28.86 -3.56
N ARG A 35 -18.81 29.68 -2.60
CA ARG A 35 -17.77 29.26 -1.65
C ARG A 35 -18.23 28.11 -0.77
N SER A 36 -19.50 28.12 -0.36
CA SER A 36 -20.11 27.04 0.40
C SER A 36 -20.16 25.75 -0.42
N GLU A 37 -20.67 25.80 -1.65
CA GLU A 37 -20.74 24.65 -2.54
C GLU A 37 -19.36 24.09 -2.87
N LEU A 38 -18.38 24.96 -3.16
CA LEU A 38 -17.00 24.54 -3.40
C LEU A 38 -16.40 23.85 -2.18
N ARG A 39 -16.66 24.38 -0.98
CA ARG A 39 -16.20 23.76 0.26
C ARG A 39 -16.85 22.39 0.48
N GLU A 40 -18.16 22.29 0.28
CA GLU A 40 -18.90 21.03 0.43
C GLU A 40 -18.40 19.97 -0.58
N LEU A 41 -18.25 20.35 -1.85
CA LEU A 41 -17.71 19.45 -2.87
C LEU A 41 -16.28 19.03 -2.54
N ASN A 42 -15.47 19.95 -2.03
CA ASN A 42 -14.09 19.67 -1.63
C ASN A 42 -14.06 18.68 -0.45
N GLU A 43 -14.84 18.92 0.61
CA GLU A 43 -14.97 18.03 1.77
C GLU A 43 -15.48 16.63 1.36
N LEU A 44 -16.52 16.56 0.51
CA LEU A 44 -17.05 15.29 0.00
C LEU A 44 -16.02 14.53 -0.84
N ASN A 45 -15.30 15.23 -1.72
CA ASN A 45 -14.27 14.62 -2.55
C ASN A 45 -13.06 14.15 -1.73
N PHE A 46 -12.63 14.93 -0.73
CA PHE A 46 -11.57 14.52 0.18
C PHE A 46 -11.97 13.28 0.99
N ALA A 47 -13.17 13.25 1.55
CA ALA A 47 -13.65 12.08 2.28
C ALA A 47 -13.69 10.82 1.39
N ARG A 48 -14.16 10.95 0.15
CA ARG A 48 -14.15 9.84 -0.83
C ARG A 48 -12.74 9.40 -1.22
N PHE A 49 -11.84 10.37 -1.38
CA PHE A 49 -10.45 10.10 -1.70
C PHE A 49 -9.74 9.36 -0.56
N GLU A 50 -9.91 9.83 0.67
CA GLU A 50 -9.37 9.21 1.89
C GLU A 50 -9.88 7.79 2.06
N ALA A 51 -11.18 7.56 1.96
CA ALA A 51 -11.77 6.22 2.03
C ALA A 51 -11.20 5.26 0.96
N LYS A 52 -11.03 5.74 -0.28
CA LYS A 52 -10.45 4.94 -1.36
C LYS A 52 -8.96 4.67 -1.12
N LEU A 53 -8.23 5.64 -0.58
CA LEU A 53 -6.81 5.49 -0.26
C LEU A 53 -6.60 4.49 0.87
N GLU A 54 -7.38 4.57 1.94
CA GLU A 54 -7.39 3.58 3.03
C GLU A 54 -7.72 2.18 2.51
N GLN A 55 -8.74 2.05 1.65
CA GLN A 55 -9.07 0.78 1.00
C GLN A 55 -7.89 0.21 0.23
N ARG A 56 -7.23 1.01 -0.63
CA ARG A 56 -6.07 0.56 -1.41
C ARG A 56 -4.88 0.18 -0.53
N ILE A 57 -4.64 0.90 0.56
CA ILE A 57 -3.59 0.53 1.52
C ILE A 57 -3.92 -0.81 2.18
N ALA A 58 -5.18 -1.04 2.57
CA ALA A 58 -5.59 -2.31 3.15
C ALA A 58 -5.42 -3.48 2.17
N GLU A 59 -5.82 -3.29 0.90
CA GLU A 59 -5.62 -4.27 -0.17
C GLU A 59 -4.13 -4.58 -0.37
N LEU A 60 -3.27 -3.56 -0.49
CA LEU A 60 -1.82 -3.74 -0.64
C LEU A 60 -1.20 -4.49 0.55
N ARG A 61 -1.62 -4.17 1.78
CA ARG A 61 -1.16 -4.89 2.98
C ARG A 61 -1.56 -6.37 2.94
N ALA A 62 -2.77 -6.68 2.50
CA ALA A 62 -3.24 -8.06 2.37
C ALA A 62 -2.48 -8.83 1.27
N GLU A 63 -2.19 -8.18 0.14
CA GLU A 63 -1.38 -8.75 -0.94
C GLU A 63 0.05 -9.04 -0.48
N LEU A 64 0.67 -8.09 0.24
CA LEU A 64 2.02 -8.28 0.81
C LEU A 64 2.05 -9.42 1.82
N ALA A 65 1.10 -9.49 2.77
CA ALA A 65 1.01 -10.59 3.72
C ALA A 65 0.86 -11.94 3.01
N THR A 66 0.08 -11.98 1.92
CA THR A 66 -0.08 -13.19 1.09
C THR A 66 1.22 -13.57 0.39
N LEU A 67 1.95 -12.60 -0.16
CA LEU A 67 3.25 -12.80 -0.79
C LEU A 67 4.29 -13.33 0.21
N GLU A 68 4.38 -12.71 1.38
CA GLU A 68 5.25 -13.12 2.48
C GLU A 68 4.96 -14.57 2.90
N GLY A 69 3.67 -14.90 3.09
CA GLY A 69 3.25 -16.27 3.40
C GLY A 69 3.67 -17.28 2.32
N ARG A 70 3.51 -16.94 1.04
CA ARG A 70 3.96 -17.80 -0.08
C ARG A 70 5.47 -17.95 -0.12
N LEU A 71 6.22 -16.89 0.18
CA LEU A 71 7.68 -16.93 0.21
C LEU A 71 8.16 -17.84 1.35
N LEU A 72 7.63 -17.66 2.56
CA LEU A 72 7.95 -18.50 3.72
C LEU A 72 7.61 -19.97 3.45
N ALA A 73 6.45 -20.25 2.85
CA ALA A 73 6.08 -21.61 2.47
C ALA A 73 7.09 -22.22 1.47
N ARG A 74 7.52 -21.43 0.46
CA ARG A 74 8.49 -21.89 -0.53
C ARG A 74 9.87 -22.13 0.09
N LEU A 75 10.30 -21.28 1.02
CA LEU A 75 11.54 -21.49 1.78
C LEU A 75 11.46 -22.76 2.63
N GLY A 76 10.36 -22.99 3.35
CA GLY A 76 10.17 -24.23 4.12
C GLY A 76 10.23 -25.49 3.26
N VAL A 77 9.70 -25.46 2.02
CA VAL A 77 9.84 -26.57 1.07
C VAL A 77 11.31 -26.80 0.68
N VAL A 78 12.07 -25.73 0.45
CA VAL A 78 13.49 -25.81 0.10
C VAL A 78 14.31 -26.35 1.27
N GLU A 79 14.12 -25.81 2.48
CA GLU A 79 14.77 -26.29 3.71
C GLU A 79 14.46 -27.76 3.97
N GLY A 80 13.19 -28.18 3.84
CA GLY A 80 12.80 -29.58 3.99
C GLY A 80 13.51 -30.49 2.98
N ARG A 81 13.66 -30.06 1.73
CA ARG A 81 14.42 -30.82 0.72
C ARG A 81 15.89 -30.96 1.10
N PHE A 82 16.53 -29.89 1.56
CA PHE A 82 17.91 -29.95 2.05
C PHE A 82 18.05 -30.93 3.22
N GLY A 83 17.18 -30.86 4.23
CA GLY A 83 17.20 -31.82 5.34
C GLY A 83 17.06 -33.28 4.90
N THR A 84 16.21 -33.56 3.91
CA THR A 84 16.11 -34.94 3.35
C THR A 84 17.35 -35.38 2.60
N LEU A 85 18.01 -34.47 1.86
CA LEU A 85 19.25 -34.75 1.15
C LEU A 85 20.39 -35.00 2.13
N GLU A 86 20.54 -34.14 3.14
CA GLU A 86 21.53 -34.28 4.21
C GLU A 86 21.38 -35.62 4.93
N GLY A 87 20.16 -35.98 5.35
CA GLY A 87 19.91 -37.27 6.01
C GLY A 87 20.24 -38.47 5.12
N ARG A 88 19.97 -38.37 3.81
CA ARG A 88 20.33 -39.41 2.85
C ARG A 88 21.85 -39.50 2.64
N LEU A 89 22.54 -38.37 2.54
CA LEU A 89 24.00 -38.32 2.40
C LEU A 89 24.69 -38.91 3.62
N VAL A 90 24.25 -38.55 4.83
CA VAL A 90 24.78 -39.11 6.08
C VAL A 90 24.61 -40.63 6.12
N ARG A 91 23.45 -41.14 5.73
CA ARG A 91 23.21 -42.59 5.66
C ARG A 91 24.17 -43.30 4.70
N TRP A 92 24.35 -42.76 3.49
CA TRP A 92 25.26 -43.33 2.50
C TRP A 92 26.73 -43.24 2.95
N LEU A 93 27.11 -42.14 3.59
CA LEU A 93 28.44 -41.97 4.18
C LEU A 93 28.73 -43.08 5.20
N PHE A 94 27.80 -43.37 6.11
CA PHE A 94 27.95 -44.47 7.07
C PHE A 94 28.05 -45.84 6.39
N LEU A 95 27.18 -46.13 5.42
CA LEU A 95 27.24 -47.40 4.68
C LEU A 95 28.58 -47.58 3.96
N PHE A 96 29.05 -46.51 3.32
CA PHE A 96 30.36 -46.48 2.67
C PHE A 96 31.50 -46.74 3.67
N TRP A 97 31.50 -46.06 4.82
CA TRP A 97 32.52 -46.27 5.85
C TRP A 97 32.53 -47.69 6.39
N VAL A 98 31.37 -48.29 6.67
CA VAL A 98 31.28 -49.69 7.15
C VAL A 98 31.81 -50.67 6.12
N ALA A 99 31.44 -50.52 4.84
CA ALA A 99 31.95 -51.36 3.76
C ALA A 99 33.47 -51.21 3.58
N SER A 100 33.98 -49.98 3.66
CA SER A 100 35.42 -49.68 3.56
C SER A 100 36.21 -50.31 4.71
N LEU A 101 35.71 -50.20 5.95
CA LEU A 101 36.30 -50.84 7.13
C LEU A 101 36.28 -52.37 7.01
N GLY A 102 35.16 -52.96 6.60
CA GLY A 102 35.05 -54.41 6.42
C GLY A 102 36.03 -54.93 5.36
N THR A 103 36.17 -54.22 4.25
CA THR A 103 37.16 -54.55 3.20
C THR A 103 38.60 -54.46 3.74
N SER A 104 38.88 -53.43 4.54
CA SER A 104 40.22 -53.22 5.12
C SER A 104 40.58 -54.33 6.12
N ILE A 105 39.63 -54.77 6.96
CA ILE A 105 39.82 -55.88 7.91
C ILE A 105 40.04 -57.20 7.16
N ALA A 106 39.23 -57.50 6.14
CA ALA A 106 39.39 -58.71 5.34
C ALA A 106 40.76 -58.80 4.66
N LEU A 107 41.29 -57.68 4.18
CA LEU A 107 42.64 -57.61 3.61
C LEU A 107 43.76 -57.88 4.64
N ILE A 108 43.54 -57.51 5.91
CA ILE A 108 44.50 -57.78 6.99
C ILE A 108 44.48 -59.27 7.36
N GLU A 109 43.30 -59.88 7.49
CA GLU A 109 43.16 -61.31 7.78
C GLU A 109 43.74 -62.21 6.68
N LEU A 110 43.57 -61.85 5.41
CA LEU A 110 44.15 -62.59 4.28
C LEU A 110 45.68 -62.58 4.24
N ARG A 111 46.33 -61.69 5.01
CA ARG A 111 47.79 -61.50 5.01
C ARG A 111 48.47 -62.15 6.23
N HIS A 112 47.71 -62.64 7.19
CA HIS A 112 48.16 -63.40 8.36
C HIS A 112 47.99 -64.90 8.14
#